data_AF-A0AAW0WL14-F1
#
_entry.id   AF-A0AAW0WL14-F1
#
_cell.length_a   1.000
_cell.length_b   1.000
_cell.length_c   1.000
_cell.angle_alpha   90.00
_cell.angle_beta   90.00
_cell.angle_gamma   90.00
#
_symmetry.space_group_name_H-M   'P 1'
#
loop_
_entity.id
_entity.type
_entity.pdbx_description
1 polymer ?
#
loop_
_entity_poly.entity_id
_entity_poly.type
_entity_poly.pdbx_seq_one_letter_code
_entity_poly.pdbx_strand_id
1 'polypeptide(L)'
;VISDLLEEVSDVVLKIDLYRYDQRHEVASYNTSLTVSPSEGNLVATLNLLQDLDIDNLCKEEEYDQKDVCFIVSHLTTVTDGSPAAPDNFLLLGKPKNGYIPHATVM
;
A
#
# COMPACT_ATOMS: atom_id res chain seq x y z
N VAL A 1 -8.03 7.29 6.31
CA VAL A 1 -8.95 7.55 5.17
C VAL A 1 -9.60 8.89 5.42
N ILE A 2 -9.69 9.73 4.39
CA ILE A 2 -10.41 11.02 4.42
C ILE A 2 -11.61 10.86 3.49
N SER A 3 -12.80 11.20 3.98
CA SER A 3 -14.05 11.07 3.24
C SER A 3 -14.80 12.39 3.26
N ASP A 4 -15.13 12.90 2.07
CA ASP A 4 -16.04 14.04 1.89
C ASP A 4 -17.45 13.57 1.52
N LEU A 5 -17.76 12.28 1.70
CA LEU A 5 -19.08 11.72 1.41
C LEU A 5 -20.12 12.25 2.41
N LEU A 6 -21.37 12.30 1.94
CA LEU A 6 -22.53 12.71 2.74
C LEU A 6 -23.12 11.57 3.56
N GLU A 7 -22.90 10.34 3.12
CA GLU A 7 -23.43 9.12 3.75
C GLU A 7 -22.28 8.19 4.15
N GLU A 8 -22.53 7.40 5.19
CA GLU A 8 -21.60 6.35 5.61
C GLU A 8 -21.54 5.25 4.54
N VAL A 9 -20.31 4.77 4.29
CA VAL A 9 -20.09 3.60 3.44
C VAL A 9 -19.57 2.47 4.30
N SER A 10 -20.44 1.51 4.57
CA SER A 10 -20.07 0.18 5.05
C SER A 10 -19.64 -0.68 3.86
N ASP A 11 -18.93 -1.78 4.11
CA ASP A 11 -18.46 -2.72 3.07
C ASP A 11 -17.31 -2.20 2.19
N VAL A 12 -16.32 -1.57 2.82
CA VAL A 12 -15.06 -1.19 2.17
C VAL A 12 -13.92 -2.06 2.68
N VAL A 13 -13.04 -2.49 1.78
CA VAL A 13 -11.79 -3.18 2.10
C VAL A 13 -10.61 -2.27 1.77
N LEU A 14 -9.75 -2.08 2.76
CA LEU A 14 -8.41 -1.55 2.56
C LEU A 14 -7.47 -2.72 2.34
N LYS A 15 -6.85 -2.79 1.16
CA LYS A 15 -5.72 -3.66 0.87
C LYS A 15 -4.45 -2.81 0.80
N ILE A 16 -3.40 -3.21 1.50
CA ILE A 16 -2.09 -2.59 1.46
C ILE A 16 -1.11 -3.64 0.93
N ASP A 17 -0.58 -3.37 -0.24
CA ASP A 17 0.35 -4.25 -0.94
C ASP A 17 1.76 -3.70 -0.84
N LEU A 18 2.71 -4.58 -0.53
CA LEU A 18 4.13 -4.32 -0.58
C LEU A 18 4.66 -4.72 -1.94
N TYR A 19 5.36 -3.80 -2.60
CA TYR A 19 6.02 -4.04 -3.88
C TYR A 19 7.51 -3.80 -3.74
N ARG A 20 8.29 -4.61 -4.45
CA ARG A 20 9.69 -4.28 -4.75
C ARG A 20 9.75 -3.52 -6.07
N TYR A 21 10.67 -2.58 -6.21
CA TYR A 21 10.86 -1.83 -7.46
C TYR A 21 11.29 -2.70 -8.66
N ASP A 22 11.86 -3.87 -8.42
CA ASP A 22 12.33 -4.81 -9.43
C ASP A 22 11.30 -5.87 -9.85
N GLN A 23 10.12 -5.87 -9.24
CA GLN A 23 9.05 -6.83 -9.51
C GLN A 23 7.77 -6.13 -9.94
N ARG A 24 7.02 -6.78 -10.82
CA ARG A 24 5.72 -6.26 -11.31
C ARG A 24 4.52 -6.68 -10.46
N HIS A 25 4.74 -7.60 -9.53
CA HIS A 25 3.70 -8.17 -8.67
C HIS A 25 4.02 -7.84 -7.21
N GLU A 26 2.98 -7.83 -6.38
CA GLU A 26 3.11 -7.63 -4.95
C GLU A 26 3.86 -8.81 -4.33
N VAL A 27 4.71 -8.51 -3.33
CA VAL A 27 5.46 -9.51 -2.58
C VAL A 27 4.78 -9.87 -1.25
N ALA A 28 3.92 -8.98 -0.74
CA ALA A 28 3.08 -9.21 0.43
C ALA A 28 1.84 -8.32 0.39
N SER A 29 0.79 -8.74 1.10
CA SER A 29 -0.47 -8.01 1.20
C SER A 29 -1.01 -8.07 2.63
N TYR A 30 -1.52 -6.94 3.10
CA TYR A 30 -2.35 -6.82 4.29
C TYR A 30 -3.74 -6.34 3.88
N ASN A 31 -4.79 -6.90 4.46
CA ASN A 31 -6.17 -6.54 4.14
C ASN A 31 -7.03 -6.43 5.40
N THR A 32 -7.87 -5.39 5.44
CA THR A 32 -8.83 -5.18 6.53
C THR A 32 -10.13 -4.60 5.99
N SER A 33 -11.25 -5.07 6.52
CA SER A 33 -12.55 -4.43 6.31
C SER A 33 -12.68 -3.20 7.19
N LEU A 34 -13.35 -2.16 6.70
CA LEU A 34 -13.58 -0.93 7.44
C LEU A 34 -14.91 -0.28 7.04
N THR A 35 -15.40 0.57 7.92
CA THR A 35 -16.52 1.48 7.64
C THR A 35 -15.96 2.88 7.48
N VAL A 36 -16.40 3.59 6.44
CA VAL A 36 -16.01 4.99 6.17
C VAL A 36 -17.16 5.91 6.56
N SER A 37 -16.97 6.61 7.67
CA SER A 37 -17.88 7.67 8.10
C SER A 37 -17.90 8.86 7.13
N PRO A 38 -19.02 9.60 7.08
CA PRO A 38 -19.16 10.77 6.22
C PRO A 38 -18.37 11.97 6.76
N SER A 39 -17.84 12.79 5.85
CA SER A 39 -17.26 14.12 6.15
C SER A 39 -16.18 14.15 7.25
N GLU A 40 -15.38 13.09 7.39
CA GLU A 40 -14.32 13.02 8.39
C GLU A 40 -13.06 12.27 7.92
N GLY A 41 -11.97 12.49 8.67
CA GLY A 41 -10.69 11.81 8.50
C GLY A 41 -10.43 10.85 9.66
N ASN A 42 -10.35 9.56 9.37
CA ASN A 42 -10.17 8.51 10.36
C ASN A 42 -8.88 7.71 10.17
N LEU A 43 -8.27 7.32 11.29
CA LEU A 43 -7.25 6.28 11.33
C LEU A 43 -7.95 4.92 11.20
N VAL A 44 -7.65 4.19 10.12
CA VAL A 44 -8.33 2.92 9.81
C VAL A 44 -7.45 1.69 9.96
N ALA A 45 -6.13 1.86 9.96
CA ALA A 45 -5.17 0.78 10.12
C ALA A 45 -3.86 1.33 10.69
N THR A 46 -3.20 0.53 11.52
CA THR A 46 -1.82 0.75 11.96
C THR A 46 -1.06 -0.53 11.66
N LEU A 47 0.02 -0.43 10.88
CA LEU A 47 0.79 -1.58 10.44
C LEU A 47 2.21 -1.52 11.00
N ASN A 48 2.69 -2.66 11.46
CA ASN A 48 4.09 -2.93 11.72
C ASN A 48 4.71 -3.59 10.48
N LEU A 49 5.52 -2.84 9.73
CA LEU A 49 6.11 -3.30 8.46
C LEU A 49 6.94 -4.59 8.60
N LEU A 50 7.53 -4.85 9.78
CA LEU A 50 8.32 -6.05 10.03
C LEU A 50 7.45 -7.29 10.24
N GLN A 51 6.34 -7.14 10.95
CA GLN A 51 5.48 -8.26 11.32
C GLN A 51 4.38 -8.52 10.30
N ASP A 52 3.78 -7.45 9.78
CA ASP A 52 2.60 -7.55 8.91
C ASP A 52 2.98 -7.70 7.43
N LEU A 53 4.16 -7.21 7.03
CA LEU A 53 4.59 -7.20 5.63
C LEU A 53 5.99 -7.80 5.40
N ASP A 54 6.64 -8.34 6.45
CA ASP A 54 7.96 -8.99 6.41
C ASP A 54 9.02 -8.24 5.56
N ILE A 55 9.08 -6.92 5.74
CA ILE A 55 9.97 -6.05 4.95
C ILE A 55 11.44 -6.49 5.07
N ASP A 56 11.82 -7.04 6.22
CA ASP A 56 13.18 -7.49 6.51
C ASP A 56 13.63 -8.62 5.59
N ASN A 57 12.72 -9.51 5.17
CA ASN A 57 13.07 -10.63 4.31
C ASN A 57 12.73 -10.37 2.85
N LEU A 58 11.63 -9.67 2.58
CA LEU A 58 11.12 -9.47 1.23
C LEU A 58 11.80 -8.31 0.51
N CYS A 59 12.34 -7.31 1.23
CA CYS A 59 12.93 -6.11 0.63
C CYS A 59 14.45 -6.06 0.74
N LYS A 60 15.12 -7.21 0.68
CA LYS A 60 16.60 -7.27 0.70
C LYS A 60 17.19 -7.07 -0.70
N GLU A 61 18.20 -6.22 -0.78
CA GLU A 61 19.10 -6.07 -1.92
C GLU A 61 20.46 -5.57 -1.39
N GLU A 62 21.57 -6.11 -1.92
CA GLU A 62 22.90 -6.14 -1.27
C GLU A 62 23.29 -4.86 -0.49
N GLU A 63 23.48 -3.74 -1.20
CA GLU A 63 23.94 -2.47 -0.64
C GLU A 63 22.80 -1.51 -0.29
N TYR A 64 21.54 -1.94 -0.46
CA TYR A 64 20.37 -1.09 -0.29
C TYR A 64 19.70 -1.34 1.06
N ASP A 65 19.27 -0.25 1.69
CA ASP A 65 18.37 -0.34 2.85
C ASP A 65 17.01 -0.89 2.38
N GLN A 66 16.32 -1.67 3.20
CA GLN A 66 15.08 -2.35 2.82
C GLN A 66 13.99 -1.35 2.40
N LYS A 67 14.01 -0.17 3.04
CA LYS A 67 13.11 0.94 2.72
C LYS A 67 13.37 1.54 1.35
N ASP A 68 14.57 1.38 0.82
CA ASP A 68 14.95 1.87 -0.51
C ASP A 68 14.65 0.80 -1.60
N VAL A 69 14.35 -0.45 -1.24
CA VAL A 69 14.01 -1.54 -2.19
C VAL A 69 12.52 -1.65 -2.45
N CYS A 70 11.70 -1.27 -1.47
CA CYS A 70 10.25 -1.45 -1.52
C CYS A 70 9.46 -0.16 -1.34
N PHE A 71 8.22 -0.22 -1.81
CA PHE A 71 7.18 0.77 -1.59
C PHE A 71 5.86 0.05 -1.31
N ILE A 72 4.91 0.77 -0.73
CA ILE A 72 3.56 0.23 -0.51
C ILE A 72 2.55 0.94 -1.39
N VAL A 73 1.54 0.20 -1.82
CA VAL A 73 0.35 0.71 -2.50
C VAL A 73 -0.87 0.36 -1.67
N SER A 74 -1.73 1.33 -1.42
CA SER A 74 -3.00 1.15 -0.73
C SER A 74 -4.15 1.24 -1.71
N HIS A 75 -4.97 0.20 -1.73
CA HIS A 75 -6.17 0.06 -2.54
C HIS A 75 -7.39 0.13 -1.62
N LEU A 76 -8.37 0.93 -1.99
CA LEU A 76 -9.65 1.00 -1.29
C LEU A 76 -10.74 0.51 -2.24
N THR A 77 -11.36 -0.62 -1.92
CA THR A 77 -12.34 -1.29 -2.79
C THR A 77 -13.63 -1.59 -2.04
N THR A 78 -14.75 -1.65 -2.76
CA THR A 78 -16.04 -2.11 -2.24
C THR A 78 -16.07 -3.64 -2.18
N VAL A 79 -16.67 -4.21 -1.12
CA VAL A 79 -16.81 -5.67 -0.99
C VAL A 79 -17.78 -6.25 -2.03
N THR A 80 -18.80 -5.47 -2.42
CA THR A 80 -19.92 -5.93 -3.24
C THR A 80 -19.53 -6.31 -4.67
N ASP A 81 -18.65 -5.54 -5.29
CA ASP A 81 -18.24 -5.72 -6.69
C ASP A 81 -16.73 -5.59 -6.91
N GLY A 82 -15.95 -5.34 -5.86
CA GLY A 82 -14.50 -5.15 -5.96
C GLY A 82 -14.11 -3.87 -6.69
N SER A 83 -15.06 -2.96 -6.93
CA SER A 83 -14.78 -1.70 -7.61
C SER A 83 -13.96 -0.76 -6.71
N PRO A 84 -13.11 0.09 -7.29
CA PRO A 84 -12.35 1.05 -6.50
C PRO A 84 -13.28 2.08 -5.85
N ALA A 85 -13.27 2.12 -4.51
CA ALA A 85 -13.97 3.11 -3.71
C ALA A 85 -13.23 4.46 -3.67
N ALA A 86 -11.92 4.45 -3.92
CA ALA A 86 -11.08 5.63 -4.08
C ALA A 86 -9.91 5.32 -5.02
N PRO A 87 -9.23 6.35 -5.57
CA PRO A 87 -7.97 6.16 -6.28
C PRO A 87 -6.92 5.51 -5.37
N ASP A 88 -6.07 4.68 -5.97
CA ASP A 88 -4.93 4.10 -5.28
C ASP A 88 -3.98 5.20 -4.79
N ASN A 89 -3.34 4.93 -3.66
CA ASN A 89 -2.30 5.78 -3.10
C ASN A 89 -1.04 4.96 -2.85
N PHE A 90 0.12 5.60 -2.82
CA PHE A 90 1.39 4.91 -2.58
C PHE A 90 2.23 5.65 -1.55
N LEU A 91 3.10 4.91 -0.88
CA LEU A 91 4.09 5.45 0.03
C LEU A 91 5.45 4.84 -0.28
N LEU A 92 6.40 5.72 -0.60
CA LEU A 92 7.82 5.37 -0.68
C LEU A 92 8.36 5.30 0.75
N LEU A 93 8.90 4.15 1.13
CA LEU A 93 9.38 3.93 2.50
C LEU A 93 10.72 4.65 2.74
N GLY A 94 11.54 4.71 1.70
CA GLY A 94 12.83 5.39 1.66
C GLY A 94 12.82 6.70 0.87
N LYS A 95 13.99 7.31 0.72
CA LYS A 95 14.11 8.54 -0.08
C LYS A 95 14.18 8.17 -1.56
N PRO A 96 13.43 8.86 -2.45
CA PRO A 96 13.39 8.51 -3.87
C PRO A 96 14.78 8.39 -4.53
N LYS A 97 15.71 9.27 -4.16
CA LYS A 97 17.09 9.29 -4.69
C LYS A 97 17.95 8.06 -4.33
N ASN A 98 17.52 7.28 -3.34
CA ASN A 98 18.22 6.09 -2.90
C ASN A 98 17.56 4.81 -3.41
N GLY A 99 16.40 4.91 -4.08
CA GLY A 99 15.61 3.75 -4.46
C GLY A 99 16.40 2.78 -5.34
N TYR A 100 16.28 1.48 -5.07
CA TYR A 100 16.75 0.43 -5.95
C TYR A 100 15.84 0.36 -7.18
N ILE A 101 16.05 1.25 -8.14
CA ILE A 101 15.26 1.29 -9.37
C ILE A 101 16.09 0.62 -10.46
N PRO A 102 15.79 -0.63 -10.85
CA PRO A 102 16.50 -1.26 -11.95
C PRO A 102 16.34 -0.40 -13.20
N HIS A 103 17.43 -0.24 -13.94
CA HIS A 103 17.42 0.54 -15.17
C HIS A 103 16.30 0.06 -16.07
N ALA A 104 15.48 0.99 -16.57
CA ALA A 104 14.49 0.69 -17.59
C ALA A 104 15.23 0.20 -18.85
N THR A 105 15.37 -1.12 -19.00
CA THR A 105 15.73 -1.70 -20.28
C THR A 105 14.55 -1.51 -21.21
N VAL A 106 14.72 -0.62 -22.18
CA VAL A 106 13.83 -0.53 -23.34
C VAL A 106 14.03 -1.83 -24.12
N MET A 107 13.06 -2.73 -24.05
CA MET A 107 12.96 -3.89 -24.95
C MET A 107 12.12 -3.53 -26.16
#